data_AF-A0A6A3G211-F1
#
_entry.id   AF-A0A6A3G211-F1
#
_cell.length_a   1.000
_cell.length_b   1.000
_cell.length_c   1.000
_cell.angle_alpha   90.00
_cell.angle_beta   90.00
_cell.angle_gamma   90.00
#
_symmetry.space_group_name_H-M   'P 1'
#
loop_
_entity.id
_entity.type
_entity.pdbx_description
1 polymer ?
#
loop_
_entity_poly.entity_id
_entity_poly.type
_entity_poly.pdbx_seq_one_letter_code
_entity_poly.pdbx_strand_id
1 'polypeptide(L)'
;MTNLKLSLMTAAGPVNILKPVPCLILDNEDDGFLLGDDVLKALGIDIERQLELLATPSGDDGDDDEEVPEVSAGDHDSEAIRQAVEAMIQRALDEGFPVNKVERLRTIVYAHDVWRLVLGDDPPANVEPM
;
A
#
# COMPACT_ATOMS: atom_id res chain seq x y z
N MET A 1 -25.88 34.37 -18.02
CA MET A 1 -24.90 34.09 -16.95
C MET A 1 -25.04 35.15 -15.89
N THR A 2 -25.15 34.74 -14.63
CA THR A 2 -25.32 35.61 -13.46
C THR A 2 -24.05 35.56 -12.61
N ASN A 3 -23.51 36.71 -12.20
CA ASN A 3 -22.33 36.73 -11.34
C ASN A 3 -22.75 36.59 -9.88
N LEU A 4 -22.30 35.51 -9.23
CA LEU A 4 -22.65 35.19 -7.84
C LEU A 4 -21.40 35.17 -6.96
N LYS A 5 -21.54 35.59 -5.71
CA LYS A 5 -20.53 35.34 -4.68
C LYS A 5 -20.78 33.96 -4.10
N LEU A 6 -19.79 33.08 -4.22
CA LEU A 6 -19.90 31.70 -3.79
C LEU A 6 -19.20 31.50 -2.44
N SER A 7 -19.77 30.64 -1.60
CA SER A 7 -19.20 30.22 -0.33
C SER A 7 -19.41 28.71 -0.18
N LEU A 8 -18.32 27.98 0.08
CA LEU A 8 -18.31 26.53 0.27
C LEU A 8 -18.22 26.23 1.76
N MET A 9 -19.19 25.49 2.31
CA MET A 9 -19.13 25.08 3.72
C MET A 9 -18.29 23.81 3.85
N THR A 10 -17.23 23.87 4.65
CA THR A 10 -16.37 22.72 4.96
C THR A 10 -16.41 22.40 6.46
N ALA A 11 -15.88 21.24 6.86
CA ALA A 11 -15.77 20.89 8.29
C ALA A 11 -14.92 21.89 9.09
N ALA A 12 -13.95 22.57 8.44
CA ALA A 12 -13.11 23.59 9.06
C ALA A 12 -13.76 24.99 9.06
N GLY A 13 -14.91 25.16 8.39
CA GLY A 13 -15.62 26.43 8.24
C GLY A 13 -15.83 26.85 6.78
N PRO A 14 -16.36 28.06 6.55
CA PRO A 14 -16.70 28.54 5.21
C PRO A 14 -15.46 29.00 4.41
N VAL A 15 -15.38 28.58 3.15
CA VAL A 15 -14.41 29.05 2.16
C VAL A 15 -15.11 30.01 1.21
N ASN A 16 -14.76 31.30 1.29
CA ASN A 16 -15.40 32.35 0.50
C ASN A 16 -14.60 32.66 -0.77
N ILE A 17 -15.26 32.59 -1.92
CA ILE A 17 -14.66 32.98 -3.20
C ILE A 17 -14.77 34.50 -3.34
N LEU A 18 -13.62 35.19 -3.23
CA LEU A 18 -13.56 36.65 -3.13
C LEU A 18 -14.11 37.36 -4.38
N LYS A 19 -13.88 36.79 -5.57
CA LYS A 19 -14.34 37.34 -6.83
C LYS A 19 -15.70 36.72 -7.21
N PRO A 20 -16.68 37.53 -7.65
CA PRO A 20 -17.92 36.99 -8.22
C PRO A 20 -17.62 36.05 -9.38
N VAL A 21 -18.28 34.90 -9.40
CA VAL A 21 -18.11 33.86 -10.41
C VAL A 21 -19.31 33.87 -11.36
N PRO A 22 -19.11 33.79 -12.69
CA PRO A 22 -20.20 33.66 -13.65
C PRO A 22 -20.84 32.28 -13.54
N CYS A 23 -22.11 32.23 -13.15
CA CYS A 23 -22.88 31.00 -12.97
C CYS A 23 -23.98 30.85 -14.02
N LEU A 24 -24.25 29.60 -14.39
CA LEU A 24 -25.43 29.19 -15.14
C LEU A 24 -26.40 28.52 -14.16
N ILE A 25 -27.60 29.08 -14.04
CA ILE A 25 -28.67 28.51 -13.21
C ILE A 25 -29.63 27.79 -14.15
N LEU A 26 -29.81 26.50 -13.91
CA LEU A 26 -30.76 25.67 -14.65
C LEU A 26 -32.03 25.52 -13.81
N ASP A 27 -33.19 25.57 -14.45
CA ASP A 27 -34.49 25.35 -13.81
C ASP A 27 -34.85 23.87 -13.96
N ASN A 28 -34.35 23.06 -13.03
CA ASN A 28 -34.53 21.61 -12.98
C ASN A 28 -34.64 21.13 -11.54
N GLU A 29 -35.14 19.91 -11.34
CA GLU A 29 -35.35 19.30 -10.01
C GLU A 29 -34.05 18.80 -9.33
N ASP A 30 -32.87 19.09 -9.92
CA ASP A 30 -31.58 18.64 -9.39
C ASP A 30 -30.96 19.73 -8.52
N ASP A 31 -30.65 19.39 -7.27
CA ASP A 31 -29.98 20.27 -6.31
C ASP A 31 -28.43 20.24 -6.46
N GLY A 32 -27.93 19.58 -7.50
CA GLY A 32 -26.51 19.46 -7.81
C GLY A 32 -25.85 20.79 -8.18
N PHE A 33 -24.62 20.96 -7.72
CA PHE A 33 -23.78 22.12 -8.05
C PHE A 33 -22.49 21.66 -8.72
N LEU A 34 -22.21 22.21 -9.91
CA LEU A 34 -20.98 21.95 -10.65
C LEU A 34 -20.06 23.17 -10.58
N LEU A 35 -18.85 22.96 -10.11
CA LEU A 35 -17.81 23.99 -10.05
C LEU A 35 -16.83 23.79 -11.19
N GLY A 36 -16.56 24.85 -11.95
CA GLY A 36 -15.60 24.83 -13.05
C GLY A 36 -14.16 24.60 -12.56
N ASP A 37 -13.35 24.00 -13.43
CA ASP A 37 -11.91 23.76 -13.20
C ASP A 37 -11.14 25.05 -12.91
N ASP A 38 -11.49 26.14 -13.58
CA ASP A 38 -10.89 27.47 -13.36
C ASP A 38 -11.11 27.98 -11.93
N VAL A 39 -12.28 27.75 -11.36
CA VAL A 39 -12.60 28.15 -9.98
C VAL A 39 -11.94 27.21 -8.96
N LEU A 40 -11.91 25.90 -9.24
CA LEU A 40 -11.20 24.92 -8.41
C LEU A 40 -9.70 25.24 -8.34
N LYS A 41 -9.05 25.50 -9.48
CA LYS A 41 -7.64 25.90 -9.56
C LYS A 41 -7.38 27.22 -8.84
N ALA A 42 -8.30 28.18 -8.89
CA ALA A 42 -8.19 29.43 -8.14
C ALA A 42 -8.23 29.24 -6.61
N LEU A 43 -8.84 28.14 -6.14
CA LEU A 43 -8.82 27.71 -4.73
C LEU A 43 -7.58 26.86 -4.39
N GLY A 44 -6.70 26.60 -5.36
CA GLY A 44 -5.53 25.72 -5.21
C GLY A 44 -5.86 24.24 -5.32
N ILE A 45 -7.04 23.89 -5.81
CA ILE A 45 -7.48 22.51 -6.02
C ILE A 45 -7.24 22.16 -7.49
N ASP A 46 -6.15 21.46 -7.75
CA ASP A 46 -5.83 20.91 -9.07
C ASP A 46 -6.04 19.40 -9.05
N ILE A 47 -7.21 18.96 -9.50
CA ILE A 47 -7.63 17.56 -9.43
C ILE A 47 -6.73 16.69 -10.32
N GLU A 48 -6.32 17.17 -11.49
CA GLU A 48 -5.45 16.43 -12.40
C GLU A 48 -4.09 16.15 -11.76
N ARG A 49 -3.45 17.20 -11.21
CA ARG A 49 -2.19 17.06 -10.49
C ARG A 49 -2.32 16.20 -9.23
N GLN A 50 -3.44 16.32 -8.50
CA GLN A 50 -3.69 15.50 -7.32
C GLN A 50 -3.90 14.01 -7.68
N LEU A 51 -4.56 13.72 -8.79
CA LEU A 51 -4.72 12.36 -9.30
C LEU A 51 -3.40 11.79 -9.84
N GLU A 52 -2.56 12.61 -10.47
CA GLU A 52 -1.22 12.22 -10.89
C GLU A 52 -0.37 11.75 -9.69
N LEU A 53 -0.44 12.45 -8.56
CA LEU A 53 0.24 12.02 -7.33
C LEU A 53 -0.30 10.69 -6.77
N LEU A 54 -1.56 10.35 -7.05
CA LEU A 54 -2.17 9.08 -6.65
C LEU A 54 -1.91 7.96 -7.65
N ALA A 55 -1.62 8.31 -8.90
CA ALA A 55 -1.18 7.38 -9.92
C ALA A 55 0.29 7.03 -9.63
N THR A 56 0.51 6.11 -8.69
CA THR A 56 1.81 5.46 -8.51
C THR A 56 2.30 4.99 -9.88
N PRO A 57 3.48 5.42 -10.37
CA PRO A 57 4.05 4.84 -11.56
C PRO A 57 4.34 3.37 -11.25
N SER A 58 3.47 2.48 -11.71
CA SER A 58 3.74 1.05 -11.73
C SER A 58 4.78 0.81 -12.83
N GLY A 59 6.05 1.08 -12.50
CA GLY A 59 7.18 0.88 -13.40
C GLY A 59 8.21 2.01 -13.33
N ASP A 60 8.93 2.11 -12.23
CA ASP A 60 10.38 2.34 -12.28
C ASP A 60 11.02 1.83 -10.98
N ASP A 61 12.06 1.02 -11.14
CA ASP A 61 13.04 0.63 -10.12
C ASP A 61 13.83 1.88 -9.70
N GLY A 62 13.18 2.77 -8.95
CA GLY A 62 13.76 4.05 -8.55
C GLY A 62 13.58 4.26 -7.06
N ASP A 63 14.43 3.59 -6.28
CA ASP A 63 15.17 4.17 -5.15
C ASP A 63 14.44 5.34 -4.44
N ASP A 64 13.30 5.04 -3.81
CA ASP A 64 12.75 5.92 -2.79
C ASP A 64 13.54 5.59 -1.52
N ASP A 65 14.63 6.33 -1.37
CA ASP A 65 15.56 6.38 -0.24
C ASP A 65 14.82 6.95 1.01
N GLU A 66 13.64 6.40 1.33
CA GLU A 66 13.33 6.22 2.74
C GLU A 66 14.43 5.29 3.24
N GLU A 67 15.23 5.77 4.21
CA GLU A 67 16.22 4.98 4.93
C GLU A 67 15.47 3.88 5.71
N VAL A 68 14.88 2.93 4.98
CA VAL A 68 14.57 1.60 5.44
C VAL A 68 15.91 1.12 5.97
N PRO A 69 16.02 0.78 7.26
CA PRO A 69 17.27 0.23 7.75
C PRO A 69 17.60 -0.90 6.80
N GLU A 70 18.74 -0.79 6.09
CA GLU A 70 19.25 -1.85 5.23
C GLU A 70 19.09 -3.12 6.06
N VAL A 71 18.10 -3.93 5.71
CA VAL A 71 17.96 -5.26 6.29
C VAL A 71 19.13 -5.98 5.67
N SER A 72 20.29 -5.85 6.34
CA SER A 72 21.56 -6.40 5.92
C SER A 72 21.24 -7.79 5.42
N ALA A 73 21.41 -8.00 4.11
CA ALA A 73 21.02 -9.23 3.44
C ALA A 73 21.64 -10.36 4.24
N GLY A 74 20.82 -10.99 5.09
CA GLY A 74 21.31 -11.93 6.05
C GLY A 74 21.82 -13.09 5.25
N ASP A 75 23.10 -13.43 5.40
CA ASP A 75 23.68 -14.56 4.71
C ASP A 75 22.76 -15.78 4.94
N HIS A 76 22.28 -16.36 3.85
CA HIS A 76 21.30 -17.43 3.89
C HIS A 76 22.01 -18.73 4.29
N ASP A 77 22.36 -18.82 5.57
CA ASP A 77 23.02 -19.98 6.14
C ASP A 77 22.02 -21.13 6.27
N SER A 78 21.98 -21.95 5.22
CA SER A 78 21.16 -23.15 5.14
C SER A 78 21.36 -24.11 6.31
N GLU A 79 22.57 -24.17 6.90
CA GLU A 79 22.86 -25.06 8.02
C GLU A 79 22.30 -24.49 9.32
N ALA A 80 22.42 -23.19 9.53
CA ALA A 80 21.80 -22.51 10.66
C ALA A 80 20.26 -22.64 10.63
N ILE A 81 19.65 -22.51 9.44
CA ILE A 81 18.21 -22.71 9.25
C ILE A 81 17.82 -24.15 9.58
N ARG A 82 18.56 -25.14 9.06
CA ARG A 82 18.33 -26.57 9.35
C ARG A 82 18.41 -26.86 10.84
N GLN A 83 19.37 -26.27 11.55
CA GLN A 83 19.52 -26.41 12.99
C GLN A 83 18.34 -25.78 13.76
N ALA A 84 17.89 -24.59 13.37
CA ALA A 84 16.74 -23.92 13.99
C ALA A 84 15.43 -24.70 13.76
N VAL A 85 15.27 -25.27 12.57
CA VAL A 85 14.14 -26.14 12.23
C VAL A 85 14.13 -27.41 13.06
N GLU A 86 15.28 -28.08 13.22
CA GLU A 86 15.35 -29.28 14.06
C GLU A 86 15.07 -28.95 15.54
N ALA A 87 15.52 -27.79 16.03
CA ALA A 87 15.18 -27.31 17.37
C ALA A 87 13.68 -27.04 17.55
N MET A 88 12.97 -26.59 16.50
CA MET A 88 11.50 -26.45 16.53
C MET A 88 10.81 -27.82 16.62
N ILE A 89 11.29 -28.81 15.86
CA ILE A 89 10.74 -30.18 15.90
C ILE A 89 10.96 -30.81 17.28
N GLN A 90 12.14 -30.61 17.88
CA GLN A 90 12.43 -31.11 19.22
C GLN A 90 11.52 -30.46 20.28
N ARG A 91 11.31 -29.13 20.22
CA ARG A 91 10.36 -28.46 21.11
C ARG A 91 8.94 -28.98 20.95
N ALA A 92 8.50 -29.24 19.72
CA ALA A 92 7.18 -29.82 19.49
C ALA A 92 7.04 -31.21 20.12
N LEU A 93 8.10 -32.03 20.07
CA LEU A 93 8.13 -33.33 20.74
C LEU A 93 8.04 -33.21 22.26
N ASP A 94 8.80 -32.28 22.84
CA ASP A 94 8.78 -32.00 24.28
C ASP A 94 7.40 -31.51 24.75
N GLU A 95 6.67 -30.80 23.89
CA GLU A 95 5.29 -30.34 24.12
C GLU A 95 4.22 -31.42 23.81
N GLY A 96 4.62 -32.64 23.46
CA GLY A 96 3.73 -33.79 23.30
C GLY A 96 3.30 -34.10 21.87
N PHE A 97 4.02 -33.60 20.85
CA PHE A 97 3.78 -34.01 19.47
C PHE A 97 3.99 -35.53 19.29
N PRO A 98 3.13 -36.24 18.54
CA PRO A 98 3.23 -37.69 18.40
C PRO A 98 4.54 -38.13 17.72
N VAL A 99 5.38 -38.87 18.45
CA VAL A 99 6.69 -39.35 17.97
C VAL A 99 6.57 -40.15 16.66
N ASN A 100 5.49 -40.91 16.49
CA ASN A 100 5.24 -41.69 15.27
C ASN A 100 4.92 -40.84 14.02
N LYS A 101 4.70 -39.52 14.18
CA LYS A 101 4.44 -38.58 13.07
C LYS A 101 5.63 -37.69 12.75
N VAL A 102 6.72 -37.77 13.51
CA VAL A 102 7.88 -36.88 13.36
C VAL A 102 8.54 -36.99 11.99
N GLU A 103 8.68 -38.20 11.45
CA GLU A 103 9.25 -38.38 10.10
C GLU A 103 8.39 -37.74 9.00
N ARG A 104 7.07 -37.83 9.15
CA ARG A 104 6.13 -37.14 8.26
C ARG A 104 6.22 -35.62 8.42
N LEU A 105 6.39 -35.13 9.65
CA LEU A 105 6.59 -33.71 9.92
C LEU A 105 7.89 -33.22 9.26
N ARG A 106 9.02 -33.92 9.42
CA ARG A 106 10.29 -33.61 8.75
C ARG A 106 10.12 -33.54 7.23
N THR A 107 9.42 -34.50 6.64
CA THR A 107 9.17 -34.51 5.19
C THR A 107 8.43 -33.24 4.73
N ILE A 108 7.40 -32.80 5.48
CA ILE A 108 6.62 -31.60 5.13
C ILE A 108 7.46 -30.33 5.32
N VAL A 109 8.16 -30.24 6.45
CA VAL A 109 8.97 -29.08 6.82
C VAL A 109 10.09 -28.82 5.80
N TYR A 110 10.68 -29.88 5.23
CA TYR A 110 11.71 -29.78 4.19
C TYR A 110 11.15 -29.89 2.75
N ALA A 111 9.83 -29.94 2.56
CA ALA A 111 9.24 -30.06 1.22
C ALA A 111 9.40 -28.77 0.39
N HIS A 112 9.46 -27.63 1.08
CA HIS A 112 9.58 -26.31 0.47
C HIS A 112 10.63 -25.49 1.20
N ASP A 113 11.36 -24.67 0.44
CA ASP A 113 12.35 -23.74 0.97
C ASP A 113 11.64 -22.45 1.42
N VAL A 114 11.06 -22.48 2.62
CA VAL A 114 10.23 -21.40 3.18
C VAL A 114 10.75 -20.84 4.50
N TRP A 115 11.87 -21.35 4.99
CA TRP A 115 12.39 -21.00 6.32
C TRP A 115 13.46 -19.92 6.20
N ARG A 116 13.30 -18.83 6.96
CA ARG A 116 14.26 -17.71 7.02
C ARG A 116 14.61 -17.39 8.48
N LEU A 117 15.87 -17.08 8.74
CA LEU A 117 16.34 -16.57 10.04
C LEU A 117 16.29 -15.04 10.12
N VAL A 118 16.41 -14.37 8.97
CA VAL A 118 16.37 -12.92 8.80
C VAL A 118 15.47 -12.64 7.60
N LEU A 119 14.67 -11.57 7.66
CA LEU A 119 13.90 -11.08 6.53
C LEU A 119 14.89 -10.51 5.50
N GLY A 120 14.83 -10.97 4.25
CA GLY A 120 15.72 -10.55 3.17
C GLY A 120 15.11 -10.87 1.81
N ASP A 121 15.87 -10.65 0.74
CA ASP A 121 15.41 -10.78 -0.64
C ASP A 121 15.05 -12.22 -0.99
N ASP A 122 13.78 -12.58 -0.77
CA ASP A 122 13.20 -13.75 -1.40
C ASP A 122 13.17 -13.53 -2.93
N PRO A 123 13.47 -14.56 -3.74
CA PRO A 123 13.33 -14.44 -5.18
C PRO A 123 11.90 -14.05 -5.54
N PRO A 124 11.70 -13.25 -6.60
CA PRO A 124 10.37 -12.82 -7.01
C PRO A 124 9.45 -14.02 -7.20
N ALA A 125 8.17 -13.84 -6.87
CA ALA A 125 7.18 -14.90 -6.98
C ALA A 125 7.21 -15.52 -8.38
N ASN A 126 7.31 -16.85 -8.45
CA ASN A 126 7.30 -17.57 -9.72
C ASN A 126 5.86 -17.71 -10.24
N VAL A 127 5.31 -16.60 -10.72
CA VAL A 127 3.96 -16.50 -11.27
C VAL A 127 4.03 -15.90 -12.68
N GLU A 128 3.21 -16.41 -13.59
CA GLU A 128 3.09 -15.81 -14.92
C GLU A 128 2.52 -14.39 -14.79
N PRO A 129 3.08 -13.39 -15.51
CA PRO A 129 2.52 -12.04 -15.55
C PRO A 129 1.08 -12.08 -16.11
N MET A 130 0.19 -11.26 -15.53
CA MET A 130 -1.19 -11.10 -16.02
C MET A 130 -1.28 -10.29 -17.30
#